data_AF-A0A5K3G343-F1
#
_entry.id   AF-A0A5K3G343-F1
#
_cell.length_a   1.000
_cell.length_b   1.000
_cell.length_c   1.000
_cell.angle_alpha   90.00
_cell.angle_beta   90.00
_cell.angle_gamma   90.00
#
_symmetry.space_group_name_H-M   'P 1'
#
loop_
_entity.id
_entity.type
_entity.pdbx_description
1 polymer ?
#
loop_
_entity_poly.entity_id
_entity_poly.type
_entity_poly.pdbx_seq_one_letter_code
_entity_poly.pdbx_strand_id
1 'polypeptide(L)'
;MVNYEMDYIPLNIQNFLLSNTCSFIQSKKTRDNVCLTFERVLVQNILYGLSPTVIESIQSIPRWHLVRFALPHVLHCAATMVRQRLKSSSSEDMKKRRKLQAVDENQRPPIKF
;
A
#
# COMPACT_ATOMS: atom_id res chain seq x y z
N MET A 1 -17.86 18.82 -26.33
CA MET A 1 -18.72 18.83 -25.13
C MET A 1 -17.95 18.16 -24.01
N VAL A 2 -17.42 18.94 -23.07
CA VAL A 2 -16.78 18.40 -21.87
C VAL A 2 -17.92 18.08 -20.90
N ASN A 3 -18.30 16.81 -20.77
CA ASN A 3 -19.39 16.41 -19.89
C ASN A 3 -18.95 16.62 -18.44
N TYR A 4 -19.65 17.52 -17.76
CA TYR A 4 -19.48 17.81 -16.34
C TYR A 4 -20.00 16.61 -15.52
N GLU A 5 -19.03 15.91 -14.92
CA GLU A 5 -19.04 15.39 -13.54
C GLU A 5 -20.23 14.52 -13.07
N MET A 6 -20.06 13.20 -13.16
CA MET A 6 -20.43 12.34 -12.04
C MET A 6 -19.30 12.41 -11.00
N ASP A 7 -19.29 13.49 -10.20
CA ASP A 7 -18.35 13.68 -9.09
C ASP A 7 -18.64 12.78 -7.88
N TYR A 8 -19.77 12.07 -7.92
CA TYR A 8 -20.15 11.15 -6.87
C TYR A 8 -19.74 9.72 -7.24
N ILE A 9 -19.00 9.10 -6.33
CA ILE A 9 -18.67 7.68 -6.39
C ILE A 9 -19.64 6.89 -5.48
N PRO A 10 -20.27 5.80 -5.95
CA PRO A 10 -21.14 4.98 -5.12
C PRO A 10 -20.46 4.52 -3.83
N LEU A 11 -21.21 4.54 -2.71
CA LEU A 11 -20.70 4.19 -1.38
C LEU A 11 -20.01 2.81 -1.34
N ASN A 12 -20.52 1.84 -2.10
CA ASN A 12 -19.92 0.51 -2.16
C ASN A 12 -18.50 0.53 -2.73
N ILE A 13 -18.22 1.40 -3.70
CA ILE A 13 -16.87 1.55 -4.25
C ILE A 13 -15.98 2.29 -3.24
N GLN A 14 -16.49 3.32 -2.56
CA GLN A 14 -15.75 4.01 -1.49
C GLN A 14 -15.33 3.03 -0.40
N ASN A 15 -16.28 2.21 0.09
CA ASN A 15 -16.03 1.18 1.10
C ASN A 15 -15.05 0.11 0.60
N PHE A 16 -15.18 -0.33 -0.65
CA PHE A 16 -14.26 -1.27 -1.26
C PHE A 16 -12.82 -0.73 -1.28
N LEU A 17 -12.62 0.50 -1.77
CA LEU A 17 -11.30 1.12 -1.86
C LEU A 17 -10.70 1.39 -0.48
N LEU A 18 -11.50 1.91 0.45
CA LEU A 18 -11.08 2.20 1.82
C LEU A 18 -10.71 0.92 2.57
N SER A 19 -11.56 -0.12 2.50
CA SER A 19 -11.33 -1.40 3.17
C SER A 19 -10.00 -2.02 2.72
N ASN A 20 -9.77 -2.10 1.41
CA ASN A 20 -8.51 -2.61 0.85
C ASN A 20 -7.30 -1.78 1.30
N THR A 21 -7.42 -0.45 1.29
CA THR A 21 -6.36 0.46 1.74
C THR A 21 -6.02 0.24 3.21
N CYS A 22 -7.03 0.18 4.07
CA CYS A 22 -6.86 -0.09 5.50
C CYS A 22 -6.19 -1.45 5.72
N SER A 23 -6.66 -2.50 5.05
CA SER A 23 -6.05 -3.83 5.14
C SER A 23 -4.58 -3.82 4.71
N PHE A 24 -4.22 -3.08 3.67
CA PHE A 24 -2.84 -2.94 3.19
C PHE A 24 -1.91 -2.27 4.21
N ILE A 25 -2.40 -1.22 4.87
CA ILE A 25 -1.62 -0.45 5.84
C ILE A 25 -1.41 -1.27 7.12
N GLN A 26 -2.47 -1.92 7.61
CA GLN A 26 -2.49 -2.58 8.92
C GLN A 26 -1.59 -3.82 8.97
N SER A 27 -1.51 -4.60 7.89
CA SER A 27 -0.76 -5.86 7.88
C SER A 27 0.14 -5.99 6.66
N LYS A 28 1.36 -6.48 6.87
CA LYS A 28 2.26 -6.84 5.76
C LYS A 28 1.74 -8.05 4.98
N LYS A 29 1.06 -8.98 5.66
CA LYS A 29 0.60 -10.26 5.08
C LYS A 29 -0.52 -10.09 4.05
N THR A 30 -1.30 -9.02 4.17
CA THR A 30 -2.46 -8.72 3.31
C THR A 30 -2.09 -7.93 2.06
N ARG A 31 -0.86 -7.41 1.96
CA ARG A 31 -0.48 -6.48 0.90
C ARG A 31 -0.51 -7.07 -0.47
N ASP A 32 0.04 -8.26 -0.63
CA ASP A 32 0.08 -8.92 -1.93
C ASP A 32 -1.35 -9.17 -2.43
N ASN A 33 -2.24 -9.62 -1.55
CA ASN A 33 -3.66 -9.80 -1.87
C ASN A 33 -4.34 -8.48 -2.27
N VAL A 34 -4.07 -7.38 -1.57
CA VAL A 34 -4.63 -6.07 -1.92
C VAL A 34 -4.05 -5.56 -3.25
N CYS A 35 -2.74 -5.70 -3.48
CA CYS A 35 -2.11 -5.35 -4.75
C CYS A 35 -2.75 -6.12 -5.92
N LEU A 36 -2.90 -7.44 -5.78
CA LEU A 36 -3.56 -8.28 -6.77
C LEU A 36 -5.02 -7.87 -6.99
N THR A 37 -5.72 -7.47 -5.93
CA THR A 37 -7.11 -7.00 -6.02
C THR A 37 -7.19 -5.69 -6.79
N PHE A 38 -6.34 -4.72 -6.49
CA PHE A 38 -6.26 -3.46 -7.23
C PHE A 38 -5.84 -3.66 -8.69
N GLU A 39 -4.88 -4.54 -8.97
CA GLU A 39 -4.45 -4.86 -10.34
C GLU A 39 -5.61 -5.44 -11.14
N ARG A 40 -6.29 -6.47 -10.61
CA ARG A 40 -7.42 -7.13 -11.28
C ARG A 40 -8.53 -6.13 -11.60
N VAL A 41 -8.94 -5.32 -10.63
CA VAL A 41 -10.08 -4.41 -10.79
C VAL A 41 -9.73 -3.16 -11.60
N LEU A 42 -8.64 -2.49 -11.25
CA LEU A 42 -8.28 -1.18 -11.83
C LEU A 42 -7.56 -1.30 -13.16
N VAL A 43 -6.74 -2.34 -13.36
CA VAL A 43 -5.95 -2.51 -14.60
C VAL A 43 -6.64 -3.49 -15.53
N GLN A 44 -6.91 -4.71 -15.06
CA GLN A 44 -7.39 -5.80 -15.91
C GLN A 44 -8.92 -5.80 -16.13
N ASN A 45 -9.67 -4.96 -15.39
CA ASN A 45 -11.14 -4.92 -15.41
C ASN A 45 -11.82 -6.26 -15.02
N ILE A 46 -11.15 -7.07 -14.21
CA ILE A 46 -11.67 -8.34 -13.71
C ILE A 46 -12.38 -8.09 -12.39
N LEU A 47 -13.71 -8.32 -12.37
CA LEU A 47 -14.57 -8.11 -11.20
C LEU A 47 -15.01 -9.42 -10.54
N TYR A 48 -14.60 -10.57 -11.11
CA TYR A 48 -14.92 -11.89 -10.56
C TYR A 48 -14.36 -12.05 -9.13
N GLY A 49 -15.17 -12.62 -8.24
CA GLY A 49 -14.81 -12.83 -6.83
C GLY A 49 -15.07 -11.63 -5.91
N LEU A 50 -15.57 -10.50 -6.43
CA LEU A 50 -16.11 -9.41 -5.60
C LEU A 50 -17.56 -9.71 -5.20
N SER A 51 -18.07 -8.99 -4.19
CA SER A 51 -19.50 -9.07 -3.86
C SER A 51 -20.35 -8.50 -5.00
N PRO A 52 -21.54 -9.08 -5.29
CA PRO A 52 -22.39 -8.63 -6.39
C PRO A 52 -22.70 -7.14 -6.35
N THR A 53 -22.93 -6.59 -5.16
CA THR A 53 -23.22 -5.17 -4.92
C THR A 53 -22.05 -4.25 -5.33
N VAL A 54 -20.81 -4.67 -5.11
CA VAL A 54 -19.62 -3.91 -5.54
C VAL A 54 -19.46 -3.99 -7.05
N ILE A 55 -19.72 -5.15 -7.65
CA ILE A 55 -19.67 -5.34 -9.12
C ILE A 55 -20.66 -4.42 -9.81
N GLU A 56 -21.92 -4.44 -9.38
CA GLU A 56 -22.98 -3.58 -9.92
C GLU A 56 -22.63 -2.10 -9.78
N SER A 57 -22.10 -1.70 -8.62
CA SER A 57 -21.67 -0.32 -8.38
C SER A 57 -20.50 0.09 -9.27
N ILE A 58 -19.53 -0.80 -9.53
CA ILE A 58 -18.41 -0.52 -10.44
C ILE A 58 -18.91 -0.40 -11.88
N GLN A 59 -19.85 -1.26 -12.29
CA GLN A 59 -20.42 -1.25 -13.64
C GLN A 59 -21.34 -0.06 -13.91
N SER A 60 -21.86 0.60 -12.87
CA SER A 60 -22.74 1.77 -13.01
C SER A 60 -21.99 3.08 -13.29
N ILE A 61 -20.64 3.09 -13.20
CA ILE A 61 -19.82 4.28 -13.48
C ILE A 61 -18.88 4.05 -14.66
N PRO A 62 -18.49 5.11 -15.40
CA PRO A 62 -17.48 4.99 -16.44
C PRO A 62 -16.13 4.54 -15.84
N ARG A 63 -15.42 3.67 -16.55
CA ARG A 63 -14.18 3.06 -16.07
C ARG A 63 -13.12 4.08 -15.64
N TRP A 64 -13.03 5.21 -16.34
CA TRP A 64 -12.08 6.27 -15.99
C TRP A 64 -12.39 6.95 -14.65
N HIS A 65 -13.66 7.04 -14.24
CA HIS A 65 -14.02 7.55 -12.92
C HIS A 65 -13.50 6.63 -11.83
N LEU A 66 -13.68 5.30 -11.97
CA LEU A 66 -13.12 4.33 -11.01
C LEU A 66 -11.61 4.52 -10.83
N VAL A 67 -10.87 4.66 -11.95
CA VAL A 67 -9.41 4.85 -11.90
C VAL A 67 -9.05 6.17 -11.21
N ARG A 68 -9.74 7.27 -11.54
CA ARG A 68 -9.51 8.59 -10.92
C ARG A 68 -9.73 8.54 -9.40
N PHE A 69 -10.81 7.91 -8.93
CA PHE A 69 -11.10 7.81 -7.50
C PHE A 69 -10.21 6.81 -6.77
N ALA A 70 -9.74 5.75 -7.44
CA ALA A 70 -8.82 4.78 -6.85
C ALA A 70 -7.38 5.30 -6.73
N LEU A 71 -6.99 6.31 -7.51
CA LEU A 71 -5.65 6.89 -7.53
C LEU A 71 -5.10 7.24 -6.13
N PRO A 72 -5.80 8.02 -5.26
CA PRO A 72 -5.30 8.34 -3.92
C PRO A 72 -5.02 7.09 -3.07
N HIS A 73 -5.81 6.02 -3.23
CA HIS A 73 -5.63 4.76 -2.50
C HIS A 73 -4.38 4.01 -2.94
N VAL A 74 -4.18 3.86 -4.25
CA VAL A 74 -2.99 3.21 -4.82
C VAL A 74 -1.73 3.99 -4.45
N LEU A 75 -1.78 5.33 -4.55
CA LEU A 75 -0.66 6.19 -4.18
C LEU A 75 -0.33 6.08 -2.69
N HIS A 76 -1.35 6.00 -1.83
CA HIS A 76 -1.13 5.81 -0.39
C HIS A 76 -0.48 4.46 -0.06
N CYS A 77 -0.91 3.38 -0.73
CA CYS A 77 -0.27 2.06 -0.62
C CYS A 77 1.21 2.12 -1.07
N ALA A 78 1.48 2.72 -2.23
CA ALA A 78 2.83 2.87 -2.76
C ALA A 78 3.73 3.70 -1.82
N ALA A 79 3.25 4.85 -1.35
CA ALA A 79 3.96 5.69 -0.38
C ALA A 79 4.28 4.92 0.92
N THR A 80 3.34 4.09 1.38
CA THR A 80 3.54 3.23 2.55
C THR A 80 4.63 2.20 2.31
N MET A 81 4.72 1.59 1.12
CA MET A 81 5.81 0.66 0.78
C MET A 81 7.16 1.36 0.75
N VAL A 82 7.24 2.53 0.10
CA VAL A 82 8.46 3.33 0.02
C VAL A 82 8.94 3.72 1.42
N ARG A 83 8.04 4.25 2.26
CA ARG A 83 8.34 4.63 3.66
C ARG A 83 8.89 3.45 4.46
N GLN A 84 8.37 2.25 4.25
CA GLN A 84 8.83 1.08 4.98
C GLN A 84 10.20 0.58 4.53
N ARG A 85 10.50 0.66 3.22
CA ARG A 85 11.84 0.37 2.70
C ARG A 85 12.88 1.36 3.22
N LEU A 86 12.51 2.65 3.30
CA LEU A 86 13.38 3.67 3.89
C LEU A 86 13.61 3.41 5.39
N LYS A 87 12.58 3.07 6.15
CA LYS A 87 12.73 2.71 7.57
C LYS A 87 13.60 1.46 7.77
N SER A 88 13.45 0.43 6.92
CA SER A 88 14.24 -0.79 7.05
C SER A 88 15.71 -0.56 6.74
N SER A 89 16.03 0.22 5.71
CA SER A 89 17.44 0.56 5.38
C SER A 89 18.11 1.32 6.52
N SER A 90 17.48 2.38 7.06
CA SER A 90 18.01 3.09 8.24
C SER A 90 18.23 2.18 9.45
N SER A 91 17.33 1.20 9.67
CA SER A 91 17.43 0.29 10.81
C SER A 91 18.57 -0.72 10.66
N GLU A 92 18.83 -1.22 9.45
CA GLU A 92 19.95 -2.12 9.18
C GLU A 92 21.29 -1.40 9.27
N ASP A 93 21.36 -0.15 8.81
CA ASP A 93 22.54 0.69 8.97
C ASP A 93 22.88 0.94 10.44
N MET A 94 21.87 1.21 11.28
CA MET A 94 22.07 1.38 12.72
C MET A 94 22.56 0.09 13.39
N LYS A 95 22.01 -1.07 13.02
CA LYS A 95 22.49 -2.38 13.53
C LYS A 95 23.93 -2.65 13.11
N LYS A 96 24.30 -2.33 11.86
CA LYS A 96 25.67 -2.48 11.35
C LYS A 96 26.65 -1.61 12.13
N ARG A 97 26.31 -0.34 12.40
CA ARG A 97 27.11 0.57 13.23
C ARG A 97 27.31 0.05 14.65
N ARG A 98 26.26 -0.47 15.30
CA ARG A 98 26.37 -1.05 16.65
C ARG A 98 27.28 -2.27 16.69
N LYS A 99 27.22 -3.14 15.67
CA LYS A 99 28.13 -4.29 15.56
C LYS A 99 29.59 -3.84 15.41
N LEU A 100 29.85 -2.82 14.59
CA LEU A 100 31.20 -2.26 14.42
C LEU A 100 31.76 -1.69 15.74
N GLN A 101 30.94 -0.98 16.51
CA GLN A 101 31.35 -0.46 17.83
C GLN A 101 31.63 -1.58 18.84
N ALA A 102 30.81 -2.63 18.87
CA ALA A 102 31.01 -3.76 19.77
C ALA A 102 32.26 -4.59 19.41
N VAL A 103 32.69 -4.61 18.14
CA VAL A 103 33.95 -5.25 17.74
C VAL A 103 35.15 -4.44 18.25
N ASP A 104 35.13 -3.12 18.11
CA ASP A 104 36.21 -2.24 18.61
C ASP A 104 36.38 -2.33 20.14
N GLU A 105 35.27 -2.42 20.87
CA GLU A 105 35.29 -2.53 22.34
C GLU A 105 35.89 -3.87 22.82
N ASN A 106 35.64 -4.97 22.10
CA ASN A 106 36.20 -6.29 22.42
C ASN A 106 37.67 -6.44 22.00
N GLN A 107 38.18 -5.58 21.11
CA GLN A 107 39.58 -5.59 20.68
C GLN A 107 40.50 -4.77 21.60
N ARG A 108 39.94 -4.00 22.53
CA ARG A 108 40.71 -3.09 23.38
C ARG A 108 41.46 -3.89 24.47
N PRO A 109 42.81 -3.79 24.56
CA PRO A 109 43.57 -4.57 25.52
C PRO A 109 43.17 -4.21 26.96
N PRO A 110 43.19 -5.20 27.89
CA PRO A 110 42.82 -4.95 29.27
C PRO A 110 43.77 -3.94 29.91
N ILE A 111 43.19 -2.96 30.60
CA ILE A 111 43.94 -1.96 31.37
C ILE A 111 44.63 -2.69 32.51
N LYS A 112 45.95 -2.86 32.40
CA LYS A 112 46.78 -3.39 33.49
C LYS A 112 47.10 -2.22 34.42
N PHE A 113 46.61 -2.31 35.65
CA PHE A 113 47.02 -1.43 36.76
C PHE A 113 48.32 -1.93 37.36
#